data_AF-S6T5K9-F1
#
_entry.id   AF-S6T5K9-F1
#
_cell.length_a   1.000
_cell.length_b   1.000
_cell.length_c   1.000
_cell.angle_alpha   90.00
_cell.angle_beta   90.00
_cell.angle_gamma   90.00
#
_symmetry.space_group_name_H-M   'P 1'
#
loop_
_entity.id
_entity.type
_entity.pdbx_description
1 polymer ?
#
loop_
_entity_poly.entity_id
_entity_poly.type
_entity_poly.pdbx_seq_one_letter_code
_entity_poly.pdbx_strand_id
1 'polypeptide(L)'
;MAFGANLPKVPRAMTLEDIARVRQNFVDAARRARDAGFEWIELHFAHGYLGQSFFSEHSNQRTDEYGGSFDNRSRFLLETLAAVRE
;
A
#
# COMPACT_ATOMS: atom_id res chain seq x y z
N MET A 1 13.76 -8.47 -9.36
CA MET A 1 12.56 -7.85 -8.74
C MET A 1 12.23 -8.62 -7.48
N ALA A 2 12.21 -7.96 -6.32
CA ALA A 2 11.71 -8.63 -5.10
C ALA A 2 10.26 -9.11 -5.32
N PHE A 3 9.93 -10.30 -4.81
CA PHE A 3 8.59 -10.90 -4.80
C PHE A 3 7.90 -11.20 -6.15
N GLY A 4 8.52 -10.89 -7.29
CA GLY A 4 7.90 -11.09 -8.63
C GLY A 4 8.87 -11.45 -9.75
N ALA A 5 10.09 -11.90 -9.42
CA ALA A 5 11.17 -12.13 -10.39
C ALA A 5 10.78 -13.06 -11.57
N ASN A 6 9.83 -13.98 -11.36
CA ASN A 6 9.41 -14.98 -12.35
C ASN A 6 8.02 -14.67 -12.95
N LEU A 7 7.45 -13.49 -12.70
CA LEU A 7 6.14 -13.12 -13.24
C LEU A 7 6.27 -12.62 -14.68
N PRO A 8 5.29 -12.91 -15.56
CA PRO A 8 5.35 -12.55 -16.98
C PRO A 8 5.17 -11.04 -17.22
N LYS A 9 4.80 -10.26 -16.20
CA LYS A 9 4.56 -8.83 -16.29
C LYS A 9 5.36 -8.08 -15.25
N VAL A 10 6.15 -7.11 -15.73
CA VAL A 10 6.86 -6.16 -14.87
C VAL A 10 5.87 -5.07 -14.42
N PRO A 11 5.72 -4.83 -13.09
CA PRO A 11 4.85 -3.77 -12.59
C PRO A 11 5.43 -2.39 -12.93
N ARG A 12 4.54 -1.42 -13.14
CA ARG A 12 4.90 0.00 -13.26
C ARG A 12 4.92 0.64 -11.88
N ALA A 13 5.91 1.49 -11.60
CA ALA A 13 5.91 2.30 -10.40
C ALA A 13 4.68 3.23 -10.37
N MET A 14 3.97 3.27 -9.24
CA MET A 14 2.81 4.14 -9.03
C MET A 14 3.22 5.62 -9.08
N THR A 15 2.40 6.48 -9.67
CA THR A 15 2.51 7.94 -9.48
C THR A 15 1.98 8.35 -8.10
N LEU A 16 2.18 9.59 -7.68
CA LEU A 16 1.56 10.11 -6.45
C LEU A 16 0.02 10.07 -6.54
N GLU A 17 -0.54 10.31 -7.74
CA GLU A 17 -1.97 10.18 -8.00
C GLU A 17 -2.45 8.73 -7.87
N ASP A 18 -1.68 7.75 -8.40
CA ASP A 18 -1.97 6.33 -8.21
C ASP A 18 -2.00 5.97 -6.71
N ILE A 19 -1.08 6.52 -5.92
CA ILE A 19 -0.99 6.29 -4.46
C ILE A 19 -2.22 6.86 -3.75
N ALA A 20 -2.55 8.13 -4.00
CA ALA A 20 -3.72 8.78 -3.42
C ALA A 20 -5.02 8.03 -3.76
N ARG A 21 -5.18 7.64 -5.03
CA ARG A 21 -6.34 6.85 -5.48
C ARG A 21 -6.43 5.50 -4.78
N VAL A 22 -5.32 4.76 -4.66
CA VAL A 22 -5.32 3.45 -3.99
C VAL A 22 -5.60 3.60 -2.49
N ARG A 23 -5.06 4.63 -1.83
CA ARG A 23 -5.42 4.94 -0.43
C ARG A 23 -6.93 5.16 -0.28
N GLN A 24 -7.54 5.95 -1.17
CA GLN A 24 -8.99 6.15 -1.14
C GLN A 24 -9.76 4.85 -1.38
N ASN A 25 -9.26 3.96 -2.24
CA ASN A 25 -9.88 2.64 -2.44
C ASN A 25 -9.90 1.80 -1.15
N PHE A 26 -8.88 1.87 -0.29
CA PHE A 26 -8.90 1.21 1.02
C PHE A 26 -9.99 1.79 1.93
N VAL A 27 -10.12 3.12 1.97
CA VAL A 27 -11.17 3.82 2.75
C VAL A 27 -12.56 3.40 2.27
N ASP A 28 -12.79 3.45 0.97
CA ASP A 28 -14.10 3.10 0.41
C ASP A 28 -14.42 1.62 0.62
N ALA A 29 -13.42 0.73 0.58
CA ALA A 29 -13.60 -0.69 0.89
C ALA A 29 -13.96 -0.90 2.36
N ALA A 30 -13.27 -0.21 3.29
CA ALA A 30 -13.58 -0.27 4.71
C ALA A 30 -15.01 0.23 5.02
N ARG A 31 -15.43 1.34 4.38
CA ARG A 31 -16.80 1.87 4.50
C ARG A 31 -17.83 0.86 4.01
N ARG A 32 -17.62 0.27 2.83
CA ARG A 32 -18.50 -0.78 2.29
C ARG A 32 -18.56 -2.01 3.20
N ALA A 33 -17.44 -2.42 3.78
CA ALA A 33 -17.39 -3.55 4.72
C ALA A 33 -18.20 -3.23 6.00
N ARG A 34 -18.02 -2.05 6.58
CA ARG A 34 -18.81 -1.59 7.72
C ARG A 34 -20.31 -1.57 7.39
N ASP A 35 -20.68 -0.98 6.26
CA ASP A 35 -22.08 -0.86 5.85
C ASP A 35 -22.72 -2.23 5.55
N ALA A 36 -21.91 -3.24 5.20
CA ALA A 36 -22.32 -4.64 5.06
C ALA A 36 -22.37 -5.42 6.39
N GLY A 37 -22.00 -4.81 7.52
CA GLY A 37 -22.08 -5.41 8.86
C GLY A 37 -20.82 -6.15 9.32
N PHE A 38 -19.67 -5.97 8.67
CA PHE A 38 -18.41 -6.50 9.19
C PHE A 38 -17.97 -5.74 10.45
N GLU A 39 -17.63 -6.47 11.50
CA GLU A 39 -17.22 -5.89 12.80
C GLU A 39 -15.72 -5.56 12.88
N TRP A 40 -14.91 -6.21 12.04
CA TRP A 40 -13.46 -6.01 12.00
C TRP A 40 -12.92 -6.16 10.58
N ILE A 41 -11.82 -5.46 10.31
CA ILE A 41 -11.07 -5.56 9.07
C ILE A 41 -9.57 -5.58 9.38
N GLU A 42 -8.81 -6.29 8.55
CA GLU A 42 -7.36 -6.31 8.59
C GLU A 42 -6.81 -5.63 7.32
N LEU A 43 -5.87 -4.70 7.49
CA LEU A 43 -5.13 -4.13 6.37
C LEU A 43 -3.92 -5.02 6.06
N HIS A 44 -4.00 -5.77 4.96
CA HIS A 44 -2.95 -6.72 4.62
C HIS A 44 -1.73 -6.02 3.97
N PHE A 45 -0.71 -5.72 4.79
CA PHE A 45 0.56 -5.11 4.37
C PHE A 45 1.76 -6.06 4.44
N ALA A 46 1.54 -7.36 4.25
CA ALA A 46 2.57 -8.41 4.34
C ALA A 46 2.59 -9.29 3.07
N HIS A 47 3.31 -10.42 3.12
CA HIS A 47 3.42 -11.45 2.08
C HIS A 47 3.79 -10.96 0.65
N GLY A 48 4.54 -9.87 0.53
CA GLY A 48 5.05 -9.32 -0.72
C GLY A 48 4.02 -8.50 -1.49
N TYR A 49 2.81 -8.31 -0.95
CA TYR A 49 1.78 -7.47 -1.56
C TYR A 49 2.13 -5.98 -1.49
N LEU A 50 1.23 -5.13 -1.99
CA LEU A 50 1.50 -3.71 -2.22
C LEU A 50 2.06 -2.98 -0.99
N GLY A 51 1.45 -3.17 0.19
CA GLY A 51 1.95 -2.55 1.43
C GLY A 51 3.38 -2.96 1.76
N GLN A 52 3.70 -4.26 1.71
CA GLN A 52 5.07 -4.71 1.92
C GLN A 52 6.02 -4.24 0.81
N SER A 53 5.52 -4.13 -0.42
CA SER A 53 6.29 -3.62 -1.56
C SER A 53 6.75 -2.17 -1.35
N PHE A 54 5.94 -1.33 -0.68
CA PHE A 54 6.37 0.00 -0.23
C PHE A 54 7.37 -0.06 0.93
N PHE A 55 7.14 -0.92 1.91
CA PHE A 55 7.98 -0.97 3.12
C PHE A 55 9.40 -1.51 2.87
N SER A 56 9.55 -2.51 2.01
CA SER A 56 10.81 -3.22 1.79
C SER A 56 11.79 -2.46 0.90
N GLU A 57 13.05 -2.36 1.34
CA GLU A 57 14.15 -1.78 0.55
C GLU A 57 14.46 -2.58 -0.71
N HIS A 58 14.09 -3.86 -0.75
CA HIS A 58 14.36 -4.71 -1.91
C HIS A 58 13.39 -4.45 -3.07
N SER A 59 12.15 -4.06 -2.77
CA SER A 59 11.12 -3.75 -3.77
C SER A 59 10.98 -2.25 -4.04
N ASN A 60 11.15 -1.42 -3.01
CA ASN A 60 10.96 0.02 -3.13
C ASN A 60 12.27 0.73 -3.47
N GLN A 61 12.43 1.03 -4.75
CA GLN A 61 13.55 1.82 -5.29
C GLN A 61 13.15 3.27 -5.59
N ARG A 62 12.08 3.79 -4.97
CA ARG A 62 11.63 5.17 -5.18
C ARG A 62 12.58 6.16 -4.54
N THR A 63 12.68 7.35 -5.13
CA THR A 63 13.47 8.49 -4.67
C THR A 63 12.62 9.66 -4.19
N ASP A 64 11.29 9.50 -4.15
CA ASP A 64 10.35 10.50 -3.67
C ASP A 64 10.00 10.27 -2.19
N GLU A 65 8.98 11.00 -1.70
CA GLU A 65 8.52 10.95 -0.30
C GLU A 65 8.00 9.58 0.16
N TYR A 66 7.85 8.60 -0.74
CA TYR A 66 7.44 7.23 -0.44
C TYR A 66 8.59 6.22 -0.55
N GLY A 67 9.84 6.64 -0.73
CA GLY A 67 11.01 5.74 -0.77
C GLY A 67 12.28 6.31 -0.14
N GLY A 68 13.37 5.54 -0.24
CA GLY A 68 14.64 5.86 0.39
C GLY A 68 14.65 5.51 1.88
N SER A 69 14.26 6.44 2.76
CA SER A 69 14.35 6.26 4.22
C SER A 69 13.28 5.31 4.79
N PHE A 70 13.51 4.79 5.99
CA PHE A 70 12.52 3.98 6.73
C PHE A 70 11.17 4.70 6.87
N ASP A 71 11.19 5.99 7.23
CA ASP A 71 9.98 6.79 7.40
C ASP A 71 9.19 6.92 6.10
N ASN A 72 9.89 7.22 5.00
CA ASN A 72 9.26 7.34 3.68
C ASN A 72 8.68 6.01 3.19
N ARG A 73 9.39 4.90 3.38
CA ARG A 73 8.89 3.56 3.01
C ARG A 73 7.70 3.11 3.87
N SER A 74 7.62 3.59 5.11
CA SER A 74 6.51 3.33 6.03
C SER A 74 5.29 4.21 5.74
N ARG A 75 5.48 5.36 5.06
CA ARG A 75 4.48 6.39 4.83
C ARG A 75 3.17 5.84 4.25
N PHE A 76 3.24 5.06 3.18
CA PHE A 76 2.04 4.49 2.55
C PHE A 76 1.20 3.67 3.54
N LEU A 77 1.84 2.85 4.37
CA LEU A 77 1.15 1.98 5.33
C LEU A 77 0.46 2.82 6.41
N LEU A 78 1.19 3.77 7.00
CA LEU A 78 0.70 4.62 8.09
C LEU A 78 -0.42 5.55 7.62
N GLU A 79 -0.26 6.19 6.47
CA GLU A 79 -1.28 7.09 5.91
C GLU A 79 -2.53 6.34 5.45
N THR A 80 -2.39 5.11 4.95
CA THR A 80 -3.56 4.26 4.61
C THR A 80 -4.29 3.82 5.88
N LEU A 81 -3.56 3.40 6.92
CA LEU A 81 -4.15 3.02 8.20
C LEU A 81 -4.89 4.19 8.85
N ALA A 82 -4.28 5.39 8.85
CA ALA A 82 -4.90 6.59 9.39
C ALA A 82 -6.20 6.92 8.65
N ALA A 83 -6.16 6.94 7.31
CA ALA A 83 -7.34 7.26 6.50
C ALA A 83 -8.48 6.24 6.65
N VAL A 84 -8.17 4.95 6.84
CA VAL A 84 -9.18 3.90 7.08
C VAL A 84 -9.85 4.04 8.45
N ARG A 85 -9.17 4.65 9.43
CA ARG A 85 -9.69 4.86 10.79
C ARG A 85 -10.63 6.07 10.92
N GLU A 86 -10.71 6.93 9.91
CA GLU A 86 -11.62 8.09 9.85
C GLU A 86 -13.03 7.71 9.39
#